data_AF-K1YD06-F1
#
_entry.id   AF-K1YD06-F1
#
_cell.length_a   1.000
_cell.length_b   1.000
_cell.length_c   1.000
_cell.angle_alpha   90.00
_cell.angle_beta   90.00
_cell.angle_gamma   90.00
#
_symmetry.space_group_name_H-M   'P 1'
#
loop_
_entity.id
_entity.type
_entity.pdbx_description
1 polymer ?
#
loop_
_entity_poly.entity_id
_entity_poly.type
_entity_poly.pdbx_seq_one_letter_code
_entity_poly.pdbx_strand_id
1 'polypeptide(L)'
;MRNSKEVEIPVEEVKHGDLIIVKPGGKIPVDGAITEGSSNIDESMVTGEPMPALKKIGDKVVAGTINGRGSFTFKATGVGSETMLAQIIKIVEEAQNSKAPIQKLADQISAVFVPIVLVISAVTLIAWLVIGSGSLGFDKALSFGLVSFVGVLVIACPCALGLATPTAIIVGVGKGAANGILIKNAEVLERVHKINTLIVDKTGTITIGHPEFIKLENFSKKTDNEFLQILASLEQKSEHPIAEAILNYATKKSIDLKKVEKFENIEGQGIKGRIHDVEYLAGNTKLIKNSKFKIQNNFQGTPIILATKDEVLGVIEVGDKVKPESKSAIAELHRLGIKVIMATGDQRQAAENIAKLAGIDQIEAEVLPKDKRDLVIKLQKEGRVVAMAGDG
;
A
#
# COMPACT_ATOMS: atom_id res chain seq x y z
N MET A 1 32.76 3.15 -3.73
CA MET A 1 33.95 3.67 -3.04
C MET A 1 34.35 2.72 -1.93
N ARG A 2 35.57 2.19 -1.99
CA ARG A 2 36.20 1.43 -0.89
C ARG A 2 37.52 2.11 -0.57
N ASN A 3 37.80 2.37 0.72
CA ASN A 3 39.00 3.09 1.16
C ASN A 3 39.22 4.44 0.43
N SER A 4 38.15 5.21 0.22
CA SER A 4 38.16 6.52 -0.46
C SER A 4 38.68 6.50 -1.92
N LYS A 5 38.66 5.35 -2.58
CA LYS A 5 38.93 5.21 -4.02
C LYS A 5 37.72 4.63 -4.76
N GLU A 6 37.54 5.08 -6.00
CA GLU A 6 36.58 4.49 -6.93
C GLU A 6 37.14 3.16 -7.44
N VAL A 7 36.32 2.10 -7.32
CA VAL A 7 36.65 0.75 -7.78
C VAL A 7 35.40 0.19 -8.43
N GLU A 8 35.52 -0.38 -9.62
CA GLU A 8 34.46 -1.15 -10.26
C GLU A 8 34.48 -2.58 -9.73
N ILE A 9 33.33 -3.06 -9.26
CA ILE A 9 33.13 -4.41 -8.72
C ILE A 9 31.88 -5.02 -9.33
N PRO A 10 31.78 -6.36 -9.40
CA PRO A 10 30.53 -7.04 -9.73
C PRO A 10 29.40 -6.67 -8.75
N VAL A 11 28.16 -6.64 -9.22
CA VAL A 11 27.00 -6.24 -8.40
C VAL A 11 26.77 -7.21 -7.23
N GLU A 12 27.18 -8.47 -7.41
CA GLU A 12 27.10 -9.53 -6.41
C GLU A 12 28.04 -9.30 -5.22
N GLU A 13 29.10 -8.50 -5.39
CA GLU A 13 30.07 -8.17 -4.34
C GLU A 13 29.71 -6.91 -3.55
N VAL A 14 28.63 -6.22 -3.94
CA VAL A 14 28.14 -5.01 -3.27
C VAL A 14 27.54 -5.39 -1.92
N LYS A 15 27.98 -4.71 -0.86
CA LYS A 15 27.49 -4.96 0.50
C LYS A 15 26.65 -3.79 1.00
N HIS A 16 25.81 -4.08 2.00
CA HIS A 16 25.12 -3.05 2.76
C HIS A 16 26.09 -2.00 3.28
N GLY A 17 25.72 -0.73 3.10
CA GLY A 17 26.53 0.41 3.51
C GLY A 17 27.65 0.81 2.55
N ASP A 18 27.91 0.06 1.47
CA ASP A 18 28.83 0.50 0.42
C ASP A 18 28.31 1.83 -0.19
N LEU A 19 29.22 2.77 -0.44
CA LEU A 19 28.93 4.02 -1.13
C LEU A 19 29.13 3.81 -2.63
N ILE A 20 28.10 4.07 -3.43
CA ILE A 20 28.06 3.78 -4.86
C ILE A 20 27.82 5.08 -5.61
N ILE A 21 28.65 5.33 -6.62
CA ILE A 21 28.55 6.52 -7.46
C ILE A 21 27.81 6.14 -8.73
N VAL A 22 26.74 6.86 -9.06
CA VAL A 22 25.96 6.67 -10.28
C VAL A 22 26.18 7.85 -11.21
N LYS A 23 26.78 7.56 -12.37
CA LYS A 23 27.04 8.55 -13.43
C LYS A 23 25.77 8.85 -14.23
N PRO A 24 25.70 10.00 -14.92
CA PRO A 24 24.56 10.31 -15.81
C PRO A 24 24.30 9.20 -16.83
N GLY A 25 23.03 8.82 -17.02
CA GLY A 25 22.62 7.70 -17.88
C GLY A 25 22.88 6.30 -17.32
N GLY A 26 23.51 6.18 -16.15
CA GLY A 26 23.79 4.90 -15.50
C GLY A 26 22.54 4.24 -14.90
N LYS A 27 22.48 2.91 -14.94
CA LYS A 27 21.47 2.14 -14.23
C LYS A 27 21.86 2.01 -12.76
N ILE A 28 20.89 2.17 -11.86
CA ILE A 28 21.11 2.02 -10.42
C ILE A 28 21.23 0.52 -10.10
N PRO A 29 22.35 0.05 -9.52
CA PRO A 29 22.62 -1.38 -9.40
C PRO A 29 21.90 -2.06 -8.23
N VAL A 30 21.66 -1.35 -7.12
CA VAL A 30 21.07 -1.85 -5.87
C VAL A 30 20.22 -0.76 -5.23
N ASP A 31 19.39 -1.12 -4.25
CA ASP A 31 18.57 -0.16 -3.52
C ASP A 31 19.43 0.63 -2.52
N GLY A 32 19.07 1.88 -2.28
CA GLY A 32 19.82 2.72 -1.35
C GLY A 32 19.23 4.09 -1.07
N ALA A 33 19.99 4.92 -0.35
CA ALA A 33 19.64 6.30 -0.03
C ALA A 33 20.75 7.26 -0.45
N ILE A 34 20.40 8.36 -1.11
CA ILE A 34 21.37 9.35 -1.62
C ILE A 34 22.07 10.02 -0.44
N THR A 35 23.40 10.01 -0.47
CA THR A 35 24.24 10.70 0.53
C THR A 35 24.79 12.01 -0.02
N GLU A 36 25.03 12.10 -1.33
CA GLU A 36 25.61 13.27 -1.98
C GLU A 36 25.05 13.48 -3.39
N GLY A 37 24.82 14.73 -3.77
CA GLY A 37 24.31 15.11 -5.09
C GLY A 37 22.80 15.02 -5.22
N SER A 38 22.33 15.17 -6.46
CA SER A 38 20.91 15.10 -6.82
C SER A 38 20.77 14.81 -8.31
N SER A 39 19.70 14.12 -8.70
CA SER A 39 19.41 13.87 -10.12
C SER A 39 17.93 13.60 -10.34
N ASN A 40 17.51 13.67 -11.60
CA ASN A 40 16.21 13.16 -12.03
C ASN A 40 16.37 11.69 -12.40
N ILE A 41 15.61 10.81 -11.77
CA ILE A 41 15.68 9.37 -11.96
C ILE A 41 14.42 8.90 -12.67
N ASP A 42 14.60 8.16 -13.76
CA ASP A 42 13.51 7.49 -14.45
C ASP A 42 13.17 6.18 -13.71
N GLU A 43 12.07 6.24 -12.96
CA GLU A 43 11.51 5.13 -12.20
C GLU A 43 10.32 4.48 -12.95
N SER A 44 10.12 4.78 -14.24
CA SER A 44 8.96 4.31 -15.03
C SER A 44 8.83 2.79 -15.06
N MET A 45 9.95 2.07 -15.07
CA MET A 45 9.99 0.59 -15.05
C MET A 45 9.48 -0.02 -13.75
N VAL A 46 9.47 0.73 -12.64
CA VAL A 46 9.07 0.23 -11.31
C VAL A 46 7.74 0.84 -10.87
N THR A 47 7.55 2.14 -11.11
CA THR A 47 6.38 2.91 -10.66
C THR A 47 5.30 3.05 -11.74
N GLY A 48 5.66 2.90 -13.01
CA GLY A 48 4.77 3.18 -14.15
C GLY A 48 4.60 4.67 -14.46
N GLU A 49 5.19 5.58 -13.67
CA GLU A 49 5.10 7.02 -13.92
C GLU A 49 6.05 7.44 -15.05
N PRO A 50 5.56 8.14 -16.10
CA PRO A 50 6.38 8.48 -17.27
C PRO A 50 7.35 9.64 -17.05
N MET A 51 7.17 10.41 -15.97
CA MET A 51 7.99 11.59 -15.67
C MET A 51 9.10 11.22 -14.67
N PRO A 52 10.37 11.54 -14.97
CA PRO A 52 11.47 11.30 -14.03
C PRO A 52 11.26 12.04 -12.69
N ALA A 53 11.47 11.33 -11.59
CA ALA A 53 11.37 11.87 -10.24
C ALA A 53 12.66 12.58 -9.84
N LEU A 54 12.57 13.81 -9.32
CA LEU A 54 13.72 14.54 -8.78
C LEU A 54 14.08 13.97 -7.40
N LYS A 55 15.31 13.47 -7.24
CA LYS A 55 15.83 12.89 -6.00
C LYS A 55 16.98 13.73 -5.46
N LYS A 56 16.98 13.94 -4.14
CA LYS A 56 17.95 14.74 -3.38
C LYS A 56 18.56 13.89 -2.26
N ILE A 57 19.52 14.48 -1.54
CA ILE A 57 20.15 13.85 -0.37
C ILE A 57 19.07 13.40 0.63
N GLY A 58 19.16 12.14 1.06
CA GLY A 58 18.20 11.47 1.93
C GLY A 58 17.12 10.66 1.19
N ASP A 59 16.87 10.95 -0.09
CA ASP A 59 15.85 10.23 -0.85
C ASP A 59 16.30 8.81 -1.21
N LYS A 60 15.33 7.90 -1.29
CA LYS A 60 15.55 6.51 -1.68
C LYS A 60 15.65 6.37 -3.20
N VAL A 61 16.54 5.48 -3.62
CA VAL A 61 16.75 5.06 -5.00
C VAL A 61 16.56 3.55 -5.13
N VAL A 62 16.01 3.14 -6.27
CA VAL A 62 15.59 1.75 -6.51
C VAL A 62 16.44 1.10 -7.59
N ALA A 63 16.84 -0.15 -7.37
CA ALA A 63 17.59 -0.96 -8.32
C ALA A 63 16.84 -1.11 -9.65
N GLY A 64 17.58 -1.03 -10.75
CA GLY A 64 17.04 -1.18 -12.12
C GLY A 64 16.53 0.10 -12.76
N THR A 65 16.31 1.18 -11.99
CA THR A 65 15.93 2.50 -12.49
C THR A 65 17.10 3.21 -13.18
N ILE A 66 16.83 4.22 -14.00
CA ILE A 66 17.85 4.88 -14.84
C ILE A 66 18.09 6.29 -14.33
N ASN A 67 19.35 6.60 -14.03
CA ASN A 67 19.76 7.94 -13.69
C ASN A 67 19.73 8.85 -14.93
N GLY A 68 19.13 10.03 -14.81
CA GLY A 68 19.10 11.05 -15.84
C GLY A 68 20.43 11.80 -15.98
N ARG A 69 20.38 13.13 -15.89
CA ARG A 69 21.51 14.01 -16.23
C ARG A 69 22.49 14.30 -15.08
N GLY A 70 22.09 14.10 -13.83
CA GLY A 70 22.93 14.36 -12.66
C GLY A 70 23.86 13.20 -12.32
N SER A 71 24.81 13.45 -11.42
CA SER A 71 25.62 12.41 -10.77
C SER A 71 25.36 12.48 -9.27
N PHE A 72 25.26 11.33 -8.63
CA PHE A 72 25.05 11.26 -7.19
C PHE A 72 25.75 10.05 -6.59
N THR A 73 26.03 10.14 -5.30
CA THR A 73 26.54 9.04 -4.48
C THR A 73 25.43 8.61 -3.53
N PHE A 74 25.21 7.31 -3.42
CA PHE A 74 24.23 6.75 -2.51
C PHE A 74 24.82 5.62 -1.68
N LYS A 75 24.25 5.39 -0.50
CA LYS A 75 24.61 4.29 0.40
C LYS A 75 23.67 3.11 0.14
N ALA A 76 24.21 1.93 -0.11
CA ALA A 76 23.44 0.72 -0.33
C ALA A 76 22.63 0.34 0.93
N THR A 77 21.33 0.11 0.75
CA THR A 77 20.39 -0.32 1.81
C THR A 77 19.65 -1.61 1.50
N GLY A 78 19.75 -2.14 0.28
CA GLY A 78 19.19 -3.43 -0.10
C GLY A 78 19.98 -4.01 -1.27
N VAL A 79 20.55 -5.21 -1.11
CA VAL A 79 21.44 -5.84 -2.09
C VAL A 79 20.95 -7.22 -2.48
N GLY A 80 21.23 -7.66 -3.71
CA GLY A 80 20.83 -8.98 -4.21
C GLY A 80 19.32 -9.24 -4.11
N SER A 81 18.94 -10.29 -3.38
CA SER A 81 17.55 -10.73 -3.19
C SER A 81 16.70 -9.79 -2.34
N GLU A 82 17.31 -8.83 -1.64
CA GLU A 82 16.59 -7.85 -0.81
C GLU A 82 16.11 -6.65 -1.62
N THR A 83 16.63 -6.45 -2.83
CA THR A 83 16.23 -5.33 -3.69
C THR A 83 14.74 -5.40 -4.03
N MET A 84 14.11 -4.24 -4.19
CA MET A 84 12.70 -4.13 -4.59
C MET A 84 12.44 -4.86 -5.90
N LEU A 85 13.36 -4.76 -6.86
CA LEU A 85 13.26 -5.50 -8.13
C LEU A 85 13.30 -7.02 -7.92
N ALA A 86 14.19 -7.53 -7.07
CA ALA A 86 14.23 -8.95 -6.75
C ALA A 86 12.98 -9.43 -6.01
N GLN A 87 12.42 -8.60 -5.12
CA GLN A 87 11.15 -8.90 -4.46
C GLN A 87 9.99 -8.93 -5.45
N ILE A 88 9.93 -8.00 -6.40
CA ILE A 88 8.95 -8.01 -7.49
C ILE A 88 9.06 -9.30 -8.29
N ILE A 89 10.27 -9.68 -8.72
CA ILE A 89 10.51 -10.93 -9.48
C ILE A 89 10.02 -12.14 -8.69
N LYS A 90 10.38 -12.23 -7.41
CA LYS A 90 9.99 -13.34 -6.53
C LYS A 90 8.47 -13.44 -6.37
N ILE A 91 7.79 -12.31 -6.13
CA ILE A 91 6.32 -12.27 -6.00
C ILE A 91 5.65 -12.69 -7.31
N VAL A 92 6.16 -12.24 -8.46
CA VAL A 92 5.64 -12.63 -9.77
C VAL A 92 5.82 -14.13 -10.02
N GLU A 93 6.98 -14.69 -9.67
CA GLU A 93 7.27 -16.12 -9.80
C GLU A 93 6.37 -16.97 -8.89
N GLU A 94 6.21 -16.56 -7.62
CA GLU A 94 5.28 -17.20 -6.67
C GLU A 94 3.83 -17.14 -7.19
N ALA A 95 3.43 -16.02 -7.79
CA ALA A 95 2.10 -15.86 -8.36
C ALA A 95 1.88 -16.75 -9.59
N GLN A 96 2.86 -16.84 -10.50
CA GLN A 96 2.80 -17.68 -11.69
C GLN A 96 2.73 -19.17 -11.36
N ASN A 97 3.38 -19.59 -10.28
CA ASN A 97 3.39 -20.99 -9.83
C ASN A 97 2.14 -21.37 -9.02
N SER A 98 1.27 -20.41 -8.69
CA SER A 98 0.06 -20.65 -7.90
C SER A 98 -1.12 -21.13 -8.76
N LYS A 99 -1.90 -22.09 -8.24
CA LYS A 99 -3.12 -22.58 -8.92
C LYS A 99 -4.33 -21.73 -8.59
N ALA A 100 -5.05 -21.29 -9.61
CA ALA A 100 -6.25 -20.46 -9.45
C ALA A 100 -7.52 -21.30 -9.28
N PRO A 101 -8.56 -20.82 -8.56
CA PRO A 101 -9.83 -21.54 -8.41
C PRO A 101 -10.53 -21.87 -9.73
N ILE A 102 -10.42 -21.05 -10.78
CA ILE A 102 -11.03 -21.36 -12.08
C ILE A 102 -10.33 -22.54 -12.79
N GLN A 103 -9.06 -22.80 -12.48
CA GLN A 103 -8.40 -24.04 -12.90
C GLN A 103 -9.09 -25.26 -12.28
N LYS A 104 -9.59 -25.16 -11.03
CA LYS A 104 -10.39 -26.24 -10.42
C LYS A 104 -11.73 -26.44 -11.11
N LEU A 105 -12.34 -25.38 -11.67
CA LEU A 105 -13.55 -25.52 -12.50
C LEU A 105 -13.25 -26.27 -13.80
N ALA A 106 -12.14 -25.96 -14.46
CA ALA A 106 -11.69 -26.71 -15.64
C ALA A 106 -11.40 -28.19 -15.30
N ASP A 107 -10.80 -28.46 -14.14
CA ASP A 107 -10.54 -29.82 -13.64
C ASP A 107 -11.85 -30.56 -13.34
N GLN A 108 -12.84 -29.89 -12.73
CA GLN A 108 -14.17 -30.47 -12.49
C GLN A 108 -14.93 -30.77 -13.78
N ILE A 109 -14.88 -29.86 -14.75
CA ILE A 109 -15.47 -30.08 -16.08
C ILE A 109 -14.80 -31.30 -16.73
N SER A 110 -13.46 -31.38 -16.70
CA SER A 110 -12.72 -32.50 -17.27
C SER A 110 -13.05 -33.83 -16.58
N ALA A 111 -13.23 -33.82 -15.25
CA ALA A 111 -13.58 -35.01 -14.47
C ALA A 111 -14.95 -35.61 -14.87
N VAL A 112 -15.89 -34.78 -15.35
CA VAL A 112 -17.21 -35.23 -15.84
C VAL A 112 -17.18 -35.49 -17.35
N PHE A 113 -16.51 -34.62 -18.11
CA PHE A 113 -16.47 -34.65 -19.57
C PHE A 113 -15.72 -35.87 -20.12
N VAL A 114 -14.57 -36.23 -19.52
CA VAL A 114 -13.75 -37.36 -19.99
C VAL A 114 -14.52 -38.70 -19.91
N PRO A 115 -15.16 -39.06 -18.79
CA PRO A 115 -16.01 -40.26 -18.75
C PRO A 115 -17.14 -40.26 -19.78
N ILE A 116 -17.80 -39.12 -19.99
CA ILE A 116 -18.91 -39.00 -20.97
C ILE A 116 -18.40 -39.29 -22.39
N VAL A 117 -17.28 -38.68 -22.78
CA VAL A 117 -16.67 -38.89 -24.10
C VAL A 117 -16.25 -40.34 -24.31
N LEU A 118 -15.69 -40.99 -23.28
CA LEU A 118 -15.34 -42.42 -23.32
C LEU A 118 -16.57 -43.31 -23.51
N VAL A 119 -17.68 -42.99 -22.85
CA VAL A 119 -18.94 -43.71 -23.03
C VAL A 119 -19.48 -43.50 -24.45
N ILE A 120 -19.51 -42.26 -24.95
CA ILE A 120 -20.00 -41.95 -26.30
C ILE A 120 -19.13 -42.63 -27.37
N SER A 121 -17.81 -42.62 -27.23
CA SER A 121 -16.91 -43.28 -28.18
C SER A 121 -17.15 -44.79 -28.18
N ALA A 122 -17.26 -45.42 -27.00
CA ALA A 122 -17.57 -46.84 -26.89
C ALA A 122 -18.95 -47.20 -27.48
N VAL A 123 -19.98 -46.39 -27.23
CA VAL A 123 -21.31 -46.56 -27.83
C VAL A 123 -21.25 -46.44 -29.34
N THR A 124 -20.46 -45.50 -29.87
CA THR A 124 -20.28 -45.31 -31.32
C THR A 124 -19.62 -46.54 -31.95
N LEU A 125 -18.60 -47.11 -31.30
CA LEU A 125 -17.96 -48.36 -31.74
C LEU A 125 -18.96 -49.52 -31.76
N ILE A 126 -19.72 -49.71 -30.68
CA ILE A 126 -20.71 -50.78 -30.56
C ILE A 126 -21.82 -50.62 -31.62
N ALA A 127 -22.28 -49.40 -31.87
CA ALA A 127 -23.30 -49.13 -32.88
C ALA A 127 -22.83 -49.54 -34.29
N TRP A 128 -21.59 -49.20 -34.66
CA TRP A 128 -20.99 -49.64 -35.92
C TRP A 128 -20.85 -51.17 -35.99
N LEU A 129 -20.48 -51.83 -34.89
CA LEU A 129 -20.35 -53.28 -34.85
C LEU A 129 -21.71 -54.00 -34.95
N VAL A 130 -22.77 -53.50 -34.32
CA VAL A 130 -24.09 -54.16 -34.33
C VAL A 130 -24.87 -53.86 -35.62
N ILE A 131 -24.87 -52.61 -36.07
CA ILE A 131 -25.67 -52.18 -37.24
C ILE A 131 -24.87 -52.35 -38.54
N GLY A 132 -23.59 -52.01 -38.52
CA GLY A 132 -22.72 -52.07 -39.70
C GLY A 132 -22.33 -53.49 -40.10
N SER A 133 -22.24 -54.43 -39.15
CA SER A 133 -21.92 -55.83 -39.47
C SER A 133 -22.99 -56.51 -40.32
N GLY A 134 -24.27 -56.16 -40.11
CA GLY A 134 -25.38 -56.70 -40.88
C GLY A 134 -25.46 -56.18 -42.33
N SER A 135 -24.90 -55.00 -42.63
CA SER A 135 -25.01 -54.37 -43.95
C SER A 135 -23.72 -54.36 -44.77
N LEU A 136 -22.54 -54.27 -44.14
CA LEU A 136 -21.25 -54.03 -44.79
C LEU A 136 -20.22 -55.16 -44.57
N GLY A 137 -20.54 -56.14 -43.73
CA GLY A 137 -19.62 -57.19 -43.28
C GLY A 137 -18.76 -56.76 -42.08
N PHE A 138 -18.32 -57.74 -41.28
CA PHE A 138 -17.63 -57.51 -40.01
C PHE A 138 -16.34 -56.69 -40.15
N ASP A 139 -15.50 -57.01 -41.15
CA ASP A 139 -14.20 -56.35 -41.32
C ASP A 139 -14.34 -54.84 -41.60
N LYS A 140 -15.30 -54.46 -42.45
CA LYS A 140 -15.57 -53.05 -42.76
C LYS A 140 -16.21 -52.32 -41.58
N ALA A 141 -17.15 -52.96 -40.90
CA ALA A 141 -17.82 -52.41 -39.73
C ALA A 141 -16.84 -52.14 -38.57
N LEU A 142 -15.91 -53.07 -38.32
CA LEU A 142 -14.86 -52.91 -37.32
C LEU A 142 -13.92 -51.75 -37.67
N SER A 143 -13.49 -51.65 -38.93
CA SER A 143 -12.63 -50.55 -39.39
C SER A 143 -13.31 -49.17 -39.22
N PHE A 144 -14.54 -49.00 -39.72
CA PHE A 144 -15.29 -47.75 -39.55
C PHE A 144 -15.62 -47.43 -38.09
N GLY A 145 -15.94 -48.45 -37.29
CA GLY A 145 -16.18 -48.32 -35.87
C GLY A 145 -14.95 -47.82 -35.10
N LEU A 146 -13.77 -48.40 -35.37
CA LEU A 146 -12.51 -47.97 -34.75
C LEU A 146 -12.10 -46.56 -35.18
N VAL A 147 -12.24 -46.22 -36.47
CA VAL A 147 -11.98 -44.86 -36.97
C VAL A 147 -12.91 -43.85 -36.31
N SER A 148 -14.19 -44.19 -36.16
CA SER A 148 -15.18 -43.33 -35.49
C SER A 148 -14.90 -43.20 -33.99
N PHE A 149 -14.56 -44.29 -33.30
CA PHE A 149 -14.15 -44.30 -31.89
C PHE A 149 -12.97 -43.35 -31.64
N VAL A 150 -11.89 -43.52 -32.42
CA VAL A 150 -10.70 -42.66 -32.33
C VAL A 150 -11.05 -41.22 -32.72
N GLY A 151 -11.87 -41.03 -33.76
CA GLY A 151 -12.32 -39.70 -34.19
C GLY A 151 -13.04 -38.94 -33.08
N VAL A 152 -13.94 -39.60 -32.35
CA VAL A 152 -14.65 -39.01 -31.19
C VAL A 152 -13.68 -38.64 -30.07
N LEU A 153 -12.70 -39.49 -29.77
CA LEU A 153 -11.70 -39.18 -28.74
C LEU A 153 -10.80 -38.00 -29.13
N VAL A 154 -10.35 -37.96 -30.39
CA VAL A 154 -9.46 -36.90 -30.91
C VAL A 154 -10.17 -35.55 -30.93
N ILE A 155 -11.40 -35.50 -31.43
CA ILE A 155 -12.14 -34.23 -31.55
C ILE A 155 -12.57 -33.67 -30.19
N ALA A 156 -12.73 -34.55 -29.19
CA ALA A 156 -13.13 -34.15 -27.85
C ALA A 156 -11.97 -33.62 -26.98
N CYS A 157 -10.71 -33.75 -27.39
CA CYS A 157 -9.57 -33.34 -26.56
C CYS A 157 -9.58 -31.81 -26.30
N PRO A 158 -9.77 -31.35 -25.05
CA PRO A 158 -9.97 -29.93 -24.77
C PRO A 158 -8.62 -29.19 -24.58
N CYS A 159 -7.70 -29.30 -25.54
CA CYS A 159 -6.35 -28.73 -25.44
C CYS A 159 -6.35 -27.21 -25.11
N ALA A 160 -7.29 -26.46 -25.69
CA ALA A 160 -7.40 -25.02 -25.47
C ALA A 160 -7.88 -24.65 -24.06
N LEU A 161 -8.71 -25.49 -23.44
CA LEU A 161 -9.27 -25.23 -22.11
C LEU A 161 -8.18 -25.19 -21.03
N GLY A 162 -7.18 -26.08 -21.14
CA GLY A 162 -6.07 -26.15 -20.18
C GLY A 162 -5.11 -24.95 -20.19
N LEU A 163 -5.04 -24.21 -21.32
CA LEU A 163 -4.14 -23.07 -21.49
C LEU A 163 -4.82 -21.71 -21.31
N ALA A 164 -6.14 -21.63 -21.47
CA ALA A 164 -6.87 -20.37 -21.42
C ALA A 164 -6.67 -19.62 -20.08
N THR A 165 -6.86 -20.32 -18.96
CA THR A 165 -6.73 -19.74 -17.62
C THR A 165 -5.31 -19.31 -17.27
N PRO A 166 -4.26 -20.14 -17.39
CA PRO A 166 -2.88 -19.72 -17.09
C PRO A 166 -2.45 -18.52 -17.92
N THR A 167 -2.81 -18.49 -19.22
CA THR A 167 -2.45 -17.39 -20.11
C THR A 167 -3.08 -16.07 -19.65
N ALA A 168 -4.38 -16.09 -19.29
CA ALA A 168 -5.07 -14.91 -18.78
C ALA A 168 -4.47 -14.40 -17.46
N ILE A 169 -4.10 -15.31 -16.55
CA ILE A 169 -3.45 -14.96 -15.28
C ILE A 169 -2.09 -14.31 -15.50
N ILE A 170 -1.23 -14.91 -16.34
CA ILE A 170 0.12 -14.39 -16.62
C ILE A 170 0.04 -12.97 -17.19
N VAL A 171 -0.85 -12.74 -18.17
CA VAL A 171 -1.06 -11.42 -18.75
C VAL A 171 -1.65 -10.45 -17.71
N GLY A 172 -2.60 -10.89 -16.89
CA GLY A 172 -3.22 -10.08 -15.84
C GLY A 172 -2.24 -9.63 -14.76
N VAL A 173 -1.42 -10.56 -14.26
CA VAL A 173 -0.36 -10.27 -13.27
C VAL A 173 0.70 -9.33 -13.87
N GLY A 174 1.13 -9.59 -15.11
CA GLY A 174 2.07 -8.71 -15.80
C GLY A 174 1.53 -7.29 -16.00
N LYS A 175 0.24 -7.16 -16.33
CA LYS A 175 -0.42 -5.86 -16.46
C LYS A 175 -0.57 -5.16 -15.11
N GLY A 176 -0.90 -5.89 -14.05
CA GLY A 176 -0.95 -5.37 -12.67
C GLY A 176 0.41 -4.81 -12.24
N ALA A 177 1.47 -5.60 -12.41
CA ALA A 177 2.83 -5.20 -12.05
C ALA A 177 3.29 -3.93 -12.80
N ALA A 178 2.96 -3.81 -14.09
CA ALA A 178 3.25 -2.62 -14.87
C ALA A 178 2.50 -1.34 -14.40
N ASN A 179 1.48 -1.49 -13.54
CA ASN A 179 0.75 -0.39 -12.90
C ASN A 179 1.00 -0.32 -11.38
N GLY A 180 2.08 -0.93 -10.90
CA GLY A 180 2.43 -0.92 -9.47
C GLY A 180 1.55 -1.80 -8.58
N ILE A 181 0.72 -2.68 -9.15
CA ILE A 181 -0.15 -3.60 -8.40
C ILE A 181 0.49 -4.99 -8.36
N LEU A 182 1.03 -5.37 -7.21
CA LEU A 182 1.66 -6.66 -7.01
C LEU A 182 0.65 -7.69 -6.48
N ILE A 183 0.38 -8.71 -7.29
CA ILE A 183 -0.56 -9.80 -6.97
C ILE A 183 0.24 -11.02 -6.52
N LYS A 184 0.04 -11.46 -5.28
CA LYS A 184 0.81 -12.58 -4.69
C LYS A 184 0.43 -13.97 -5.23
N ASN A 185 -0.83 -14.17 -5.62
CA ASN A 185 -1.29 -15.43 -6.19
C ASN A 185 -2.50 -15.24 -7.12
N ALA A 186 -2.73 -16.20 -7.99
CA ALA A 186 -3.80 -16.16 -8.99
C ALA A 186 -5.20 -16.18 -8.37
N GLU A 187 -5.36 -16.80 -7.19
CA GLU A 187 -6.62 -16.82 -6.45
C GLU A 187 -7.07 -15.42 -6.03
N VAL A 188 -6.14 -14.54 -5.66
CA VAL A 188 -6.44 -13.15 -5.32
C VAL A 188 -7.04 -12.42 -6.52
N LEU A 189 -6.50 -12.60 -7.72
CA LEU A 189 -7.01 -11.94 -8.93
C LEU A 189 -8.49 -12.29 -9.19
N GLU A 190 -8.85 -13.57 -9.02
CA GLU A 190 -10.24 -14.03 -9.17
C GLU A 190 -11.16 -13.52 -8.05
N ARG A 191 -10.67 -13.53 -6.80
CA ARG A 191 -11.46 -13.08 -5.65
C ARG A 191 -11.70 -11.59 -5.68
N VAL A 192 -10.75 -10.81 -6.17
CA VAL A 192 -10.85 -9.34 -6.24
C VAL A 192 -12.05 -8.91 -7.07
N HIS A 193 -12.34 -9.60 -8.17
CA HIS A 193 -13.53 -9.34 -8.98
C HIS A 193 -14.86 -9.51 -8.22
N LYS A 194 -14.90 -10.36 -7.18
CA LYS A 194 -16.10 -10.65 -6.41
C LYS A 194 -16.29 -9.74 -5.20
N ILE A 195 -15.30 -8.90 -4.88
CA ILE A 195 -15.36 -8.00 -3.71
C ILE A 195 -16.54 -7.05 -3.86
N ASN A 196 -17.32 -6.93 -2.79
CA ASN A 196 -18.41 -5.95 -2.69
C ASN A 196 -18.28 -5.02 -1.48
N THR A 197 -17.32 -5.31 -0.58
CA THR A 197 -17.04 -4.50 0.60
C THR A 197 -15.54 -4.37 0.79
N LEU A 198 -15.03 -3.14 0.88
CA LEU A 198 -13.64 -2.84 1.19
C LEU A 198 -13.56 -2.21 2.58
N ILE A 199 -12.83 -2.86 3.48
CA ILE A 199 -12.40 -2.26 4.74
C ILE A 199 -11.08 -1.55 4.47
N VAL A 200 -10.97 -0.30 4.88
CA VAL A 200 -9.75 0.51 4.73
C VAL A 200 -9.25 0.93 6.10
N ASP A 201 -7.95 0.78 6.33
CA ASP A 201 -7.30 1.44 7.45
C ASP A 201 -7.27 2.96 7.21
N LYS A 202 -7.15 3.74 8.27
CA LYS A 202 -7.07 5.20 8.15
C LYS A 202 -5.63 5.62 7.83
N THR A 203 -4.76 5.48 8.82
CA THR A 203 -3.35 5.91 8.79
C THR A 203 -2.62 5.19 7.67
N GLY A 204 -1.86 5.93 6.85
CA GLY A 204 -1.04 5.39 5.76
C GLY A 204 -1.79 4.84 4.55
N THR A 205 -3.10 4.57 4.69
CA THR A 205 -3.96 4.07 3.60
C THR A 205 -4.80 5.19 3.00
N ILE A 206 -5.77 5.74 3.74
CA ILE A 206 -6.58 6.90 3.33
C ILE A 206 -5.81 8.21 3.53
N THR A 207 -5.01 8.25 4.60
CA THR A 207 -4.22 9.42 4.95
C THR A 207 -2.74 9.16 4.65
N ILE A 208 -1.93 10.22 4.63
CA ILE A 208 -0.50 10.13 4.26
C ILE A 208 0.26 9.19 5.22
N GLY A 209 -0.18 9.08 6.48
CA GLY A 209 0.41 8.20 7.48
C GLY A 209 1.41 8.91 8.39
N HIS A 210 1.57 10.21 8.22
CA HIS A 210 2.47 11.05 9.02
C HIS A 210 1.72 12.33 9.44
N PRO A 211 1.72 12.69 10.73
CA PRO A 211 1.08 13.91 11.18
C PRO A 211 1.75 15.14 10.55
N GLU A 212 0.95 16.06 10.04
CA GLU A 212 1.39 17.36 9.55
C GLU A 212 0.71 18.50 10.31
N PHE A 213 1.39 19.64 10.36
CA PHE A 213 0.77 20.89 10.78
C PHE A 213 -0.34 21.28 9.80
N ILE A 214 -1.55 21.52 10.33
CA ILE A 214 -2.74 21.88 9.55
C ILE A 214 -3.01 23.37 9.67
N LYS A 215 -3.25 23.86 10.88
CA LYS A 215 -3.61 25.27 11.14
C LYS A 215 -3.13 25.74 12.52
N LEU A 216 -3.02 27.06 12.67
CA LEU A 216 -2.77 27.76 13.92
C LEU A 216 -3.90 28.75 14.17
N GLU A 217 -4.46 28.71 15.38
CA GLU A 217 -5.35 29.72 15.93
C GLU A 217 -4.63 30.39 17.11
N ASN A 218 -4.04 31.56 16.85
CA ASN A 218 -3.30 32.32 17.85
C ASN A 218 -4.24 33.31 18.57
N PHE A 219 -4.34 33.20 19.89
CA PHE A 219 -5.15 34.08 20.74
C PHE A 219 -4.30 35.08 21.54
N SER A 220 -2.98 34.94 21.46
CA SER A 220 -2.04 35.79 22.19
C SER A 220 -1.78 37.11 21.48
N LYS A 221 -1.15 38.05 22.19
CA LYS A 221 -0.62 39.28 21.58
C LYS A 221 0.69 39.05 20.78
N LYS A 222 1.22 37.83 20.76
CA LYS A 222 2.47 37.48 20.09
C LYS A 222 2.22 37.19 18.61
N THR A 223 3.24 37.38 17.80
CA THR A 223 3.18 36.97 16.39
C THR A 223 3.12 35.45 16.26
N ASP A 224 2.56 34.95 15.16
CA ASP A 224 2.49 33.51 14.88
C ASP A 224 3.87 32.84 14.87
N ASN A 225 4.90 33.56 14.41
CA ASN A 225 6.28 33.08 14.44
C ASN A 225 6.82 32.94 15.87
N GLU A 226 6.51 33.88 16.76
CA GLU A 226 6.91 33.77 18.17
C GLU A 226 6.15 32.65 18.89
N PHE A 227 4.86 32.47 18.58
CA PHE A 227 4.06 31.36 19.07
C PHE A 227 4.69 30.02 18.64
N LEU A 228 4.97 29.86 17.35
CA LEU A 228 5.58 28.67 16.79
C LEU A 228 6.99 28.44 17.33
N GLN A 229 7.76 29.50 17.55
CA GLN A 229 9.08 29.43 18.16
C GLN A 229 8.98 28.83 19.57
N ILE A 230 8.06 29.30 20.41
CA ILE A 230 7.87 28.79 21.77
C ILE A 230 7.47 27.31 21.71
N LEU A 231 6.45 26.98 20.90
CA LEU A 231 5.93 25.63 20.81
C LEU A 231 6.95 24.63 20.27
N ALA A 232 7.61 24.96 19.16
CA ALA A 232 8.64 24.11 18.57
C ALA A 232 9.86 23.94 19.49
N SER A 233 10.20 24.97 20.28
CA SER A 233 11.26 24.87 21.28
C SER A 233 10.90 23.86 22.38
N LEU A 234 9.66 23.89 22.88
CA LEU A 234 9.18 22.91 23.87
C LEU A 234 9.19 21.49 23.30
N GLU A 235 8.71 21.32 22.08
CA GLU A 235 8.61 20.01 21.41
C GLU A 235 9.97 19.43 20.97
N GLN A 236 11.06 20.20 21.00
CA GLN A 236 12.40 19.74 20.61
C GLN A 236 12.87 18.50 21.38
N LYS A 237 12.42 18.32 22.63
CA LYS A 237 12.80 17.19 23.50
C LYS A 237 11.73 16.09 23.56
N SER A 238 10.67 16.21 22.77
CA SER A 238 9.56 15.27 22.71
C SER A 238 9.80 14.25 21.61
N GLU A 239 9.65 12.96 21.92
CA GLU A 239 9.74 11.85 20.95
C GLU A 239 8.39 11.54 20.30
N HIS A 240 7.35 12.34 20.57
CA HIS A 240 6.02 12.09 20.02
C HIS A 240 5.98 12.45 18.53
N PRO A 241 5.30 11.66 17.66
CA PRO A 241 5.13 12.00 16.24
C PRO A 241 4.54 13.40 15.95
N ILE A 242 3.83 13.98 16.92
CA ILE A 242 3.24 15.33 16.83
C ILE A 242 4.33 16.41 16.95
N ALA A 243 5.34 16.16 17.79
CA ALA A 243 6.49 17.04 17.94
C ALA A 243 7.24 17.18 16.62
N GLU A 244 7.45 16.06 15.92
CA GLU A 244 8.10 16.03 14.61
C GLU A 244 7.34 16.88 13.58
N ALA A 245 6.00 16.80 13.54
CA ALA A 245 5.18 17.61 12.65
C ALA A 245 5.37 19.13 12.88
N ILE A 246 5.47 19.54 14.15
CA ILE A 246 5.65 20.93 14.57
C ILE A 246 7.08 21.40 14.24
N LEU A 247 8.08 20.59 14.56
CA LEU A 247 9.49 20.88 14.28
C LEU A 247 9.75 21.01 12.78
N ASN A 248 9.18 20.11 11.97
CA ASN A 248 9.26 20.17 10.51
C ASN A 248 8.63 21.45 9.96
N TYR A 249 7.47 21.86 10.50
CA TYR A 249 6.83 23.12 10.10
C TYR A 249 7.67 24.35 10.50
N ALA A 250 8.19 24.37 11.72
CA ALA A 250 9.06 25.46 12.21
C ALA A 250 10.34 25.57 11.37
N THR A 251 10.93 24.43 10.99
CA THR A 251 12.12 24.37 10.14
C THR A 251 11.84 24.89 8.73
N LYS A 252 10.69 24.51 8.12
CA LYS A 252 10.24 25.04 6.82
C LYS A 252 10.02 26.56 6.84
N LYS A 253 9.68 27.12 8.01
CA LYS A 253 9.50 28.56 8.23
C LYS A 253 10.77 29.28 8.67
N SER A 254 11.90 28.57 8.76
CA SER A 254 13.19 29.10 9.24
C SER A 254 13.08 29.76 10.62
N ILE A 255 12.34 29.14 11.54
CA ILE A 255 12.17 29.62 12.91
C ILE A 255 13.32 29.09 13.77
N ASP A 256 14.10 29.99 14.36
CA ASP A 256 15.16 29.63 15.29
C ASP A 256 14.59 29.13 16.62
N LEU A 257 15.06 27.98 17.09
CA LEU A 257 14.61 27.39 18.35
C LEU A 257 15.35 28.00 19.55
N LYS A 258 14.65 28.10 20.68
CA LYS A 258 15.17 28.61 21.96
C LYS A 258 15.50 27.46 22.89
N LYS A 259 16.46 27.70 23.78
CA LYS A 259 16.82 26.74 24.82
C LYS A 259 15.69 26.61 25.84
N VAL A 260 15.24 25.37 26.08
CA VAL A 260 14.23 25.04 27.09
C VAL A 260 14.90 24.50 28.36
N GLU A 261 14.55 25.12 29.48
CA GLU A 261 14.95 24.70 30.83
C GLU A 261 13.80 23.97 31.53
N LYS A 262 14.12 23.09 32.49
CA LYS A 262 13.14 22.33 33.29
C LYS A 262 12.05 21.66 32.45
N PHE A 263 12.46 21.02 31.34
CA PHE A 263 11.53 20.25 30.51
C PHE A 263 10.99 19.05 31.30
N GLU A 264 9.68 18.84 31.24
CA GLU A 264 9.01 17.70 31.83
C GLU A 264 7.90 17.21 30.88
N ASN A 265 7.88 15.89 30.64
CA ASN A 265 6.84 15.23 29.86
C ASN A 265 5.77 14.70 30.84
N ILE A 266 4.53 15.14 30.67
CA ILE A 266 3.38 14.75 31.47
C ILE A 266 2.58 13.73 30.68
N GLU A 267 2.80 12.46 31.01
CA GLU A 267 2.27 11.32 30.27
C GLU A 267 0.74 11.42 30.05
N GLY A 268 0.32 11.28 28.80
CA GLY A 268 -1.08 11.35 28.38
C GLY A 268 -1.73 12.74 28.44
N GLN A 269 -0.98 13.80 28.75
CA GLN A 269 -1.48 15.18 28.84
C GLN A 269 -0.72 16.16 27.96
N GLY A 270 0.61 16.09 27.92
CA GLY A 270 1.46 16.96 27.11
C GLY A 270 2.80 17.23 27.77
N ILE A 271 3.39 18.39 27.49
CA ILE A 271 4.73 18.79 27.94
C ILE A 271 4.70 20.14 28.63
N LYS A 272 5.68 20.39 29.50
CA LYS A 272 5.94 21.72 30.07
C LYS A 272 7.42 22.05 30.08
N GLY A 273 7.74 23.33 30.06
CA GLY A 273 9.11 23.80 30.11
C GLY A 273 9.19 25.31 30.30
N ARG A 274 10.40 25.80 30.59
CA ARG A 274 10.68 27.21 30.83
C ARG A 274 11.53 27.80 29.71
N ILE A 275 11.10 28.94 29.17
CA ILE A 275 11.83 29.71 28.16
C ILE A 275 11.87 31.17 28.62
N HIS A 276 13.07 31.73 28.81
CA HIS A 276 13.28 33.10 29.31
C HIS A 276 12.44 33.38 30.58
N ASP A 277 12.56 32.53 31.59
CA ASP A 277 11.85 32.58 32.88
C ASP A 277 10.32 32.42 32.86
N VAL A 278 9.69 32.35 31.68
CA VAL A 278 8.26 32.06 31.55
C VAL A 278 8.03 30.56 31.42
N GLU A 279 7.12 30.03 32.23
CA GLU A 279 6.67 28.63 32.17
C GLU A 279 5.56 28.49 31.12
N TYR A 280 5.76 27.54 30.20
CA TYR A 280 4.82 27.21 29.14
C TYR A 280 4.39 25.75 29.22
N LEU A 281 3.16 25.50 28.83
CA LEU A 281 2.47 24.21 28.80
C LEU A 281 1.97 23.98 27.38
N ALA A 282 2.26 22.81 26.80
CA ALA A 282 1.75 22.40 25.50
C ALA A 282 1.10 21.02 25.60
N GLY A 283 -0.17 20.88 25.23
CA GLY A 283 -0.86 19.59 25.37
C GLY A 283 -2.36 19.61 25.09
N ASN A 284 -3.03 18.54 25.52
CA ASN A 284 -4.48 18.38 25.38
C ASN A 284 -5.25 19.13 26.49
N THR A 285 -6.59 19.09 26.41
CA THR A 285 -7.48 19.77 27.38
C THR A 285 -7.32 19.29 28.82
N LYS A 286 -6.81 18.08 29.08
CA LYS A 286 -6.58 17.57 30.44
C LYS A 286 -5.41 18.28 31.13
N LEU A 287 -4.44 18.79 30.37
CA LEU A 287 -3.31 19.54 30.90
C LEU A 287 -3.74 20.94 31.37
N ILE A 288 -4.74 21.52 30.72
CA ILE A 288 -5.18 22.91 30.94
C ILE A 288 -6.49 22.92 31.74
N LYS A 289 -6.45 22.38 32.96
CA LYS A 289 -7.63 22.28 33.86
C LYS A 289 -8.16 23.62 34.36
N ASN A 290 -7.39 24.71 34.26
CA ASN A 290 -7.70 25.99 34.89
C ASN A 290 -8.11 27.12 33.93
N SER A 291 -8.21 26.87 32.62
CA SER A 291 -8.62 27.92 31.68
C SER A 291 -10.13 27.89 31.45
N LYS A 292 -10.77 29.06 31.38
CA LYS A 292 -12.16 29.20 30.89
C LYS A 292 -12.28 28.93 29.38
N PHE A 293 -11.23 28.45 28.74
CA PHE A 293 -11.12 28.30 27.31
C PHE A 293 -11.83 27.01 26.86
N LYS A 294 -12.94 27.17 26.13
CA LYS A 294 -13.56 26.06 25.41
C LYS A 294 -13.01 26.06 23.99
N ILE A 295 -12.31 24.98 23.63
CA ILE A 295 -11.96 24.69 22.24
C ILE A 295 -13.27 24.62 21.43
N GLN A 296 -13.38 25.40 20.36
CA GLN A 296 -14.49 25.24 19.42
C GLN A 296 -14.31 23.91 18.68
N ASN A 297 -15.35 23.07 18.60
CA ASN A 297 -15.28 21.69 18.10
C ASN A 297 -15.01 21.54 16.58
N ASN A 298 -14.35 22.51 15.93
CA ASN A 298 -14.16 22.55 14.47
C ASN A 298 -12.74 22.20 14.01
N PHE A 299 -12.04 21.34 14.76
CA PHE A 299 -10.72 20.82 14.40
C PHE A 299 -10.86 19.49 13.64
N GLN A 300 -10.14 19.35 12.53
CA GLN A 300 -10.12 18.13 11.71
C GLN A 300 -9.09 17.11 12.22
N GLY A 301 -8.01 17.59 12.83
CA GLY A 301 -6.96 16.84 13.49
C GLY A 301 -6.95 17.00 15.01
N THR A 302 -5.82 16.61 15.63
CA THR A 302 -5.59 16.69 17.07
C THR A 302 -5.22 18.13 17.46
N PRO A 303 -6.02 18.81 18.32
CA PRO A 303 -5.68 20.13 18.81
C PRO A 303 -4.61 20.03 19.91
N ILE A 304 -3.51 20.78 19.74
CA ILE A 304 -2.49 21.00 20.77
C ILE A 304 -2.58 22.44 21.23
N ILE A 305 -2.84 22.62 22.52
CA ILE A 305 -3.03 23.93 23.12
C ILE A 305 -1.69 24.37 23.71
N LEU A 306 -1.27 25.59 23.40
CA LEU A 306 -0.15 26.25 24.08
C LEU A 306 -0.71 27.26 25.09
N ALA A 307 -0.21 27.21 26.31
CA ALA A 307 -0.62 28.09 27.39
C ALA A 307 0.55 28.46 28.31
N THR A 308 0.37 29.55 29.06
CA THR A 308 1.13 29.84 30.27
C THR A 308 0.31 29.40 31.48
N LYS A 309 0.81 29.68 32.69
CA LYS A 309 0.06 29.44 33.93
C LYS A 309 -1.28 30.19 33.99
N ASP A 310 -1.34 31.36 33.36
CA ASP A 310 -2.45 32.31 33.55
C ASP A 310 -3.35 32.46 32.31
N GLU A 311 -2.83 32.16 31.10
CA GLU A 311 -3.59 32.35 29.85
C GLU A 311 -3.30 31.27 28.79
N VAL A 312 -4.30 31.00 27.94
CA VAL A 312 -4.15 30.19 26.73
C VAL A 312 -3.64 31.08 25.60
N LEU A 313 -2.50 30.74 25.03
CA LEU A 313 -1.86 31.53 23.98
C LEU A 313 -2.42 31.20 22.59
N GLY A 314 -2.88 29.97 22.38
CA GLY A 314 -3.32 29.52 21.06
C GLY A 314 -3.49 28.01 20.99
N VAL A 315 -4.05 27.57 19.87
CA VAL A 315 -4.23 26.16 19.53
C VAL A 315 -3.63 25.92 18.16
N ILE A 316 -2.82 24.88 18.03
CA ILE A 316 -2.46 24.35 16.72
C ILE A 316 -3.24 23.07 16.46
N GLU A 317 -3.48 22.80 15.20
CA GLU A 317 -4.05 21.55 14.75
C GLU A 317 -2.97 20.76 14.03
N VAL A 318 -2.72 19.54 14.53
CA VAL A 318 -1.84 18.58 13.90
C VAL A 318 -2.67 17.36 13.52
N GLY A 319 -2.58 16.91 12.29
CA GLY A 319 -3.35 15.77 11.85
C GLY A 319 -2.78 15.12 10.61
N ASP A 320 -3.28 13.95 10.32
CA ASP A 320 -2.91 13.20 9.14
C ASP A 320 -3.84 13.60 7.99
N LYS A 321 -3.29 14.20 6.94
CA LYS A 321 -4.08 14.67 5.80
C LYS A 321 -4.54 13.49 4.97
N VAL A 322 -5.77 13.58 4.46
CA VAL A 322 -6.29 12.65 3.45
C VAL A 322 -5.45 12.78 2.18
N LYS A 323 -5.06 11.65 1.58
CA LYS A 323 -4.32 11.69 0.32
C LYS A 323 -5.19 12.33 -0.77
N PRO A 324 -4.62 13.17 -1.67
CA PRO A 324 -5.39 13.84 -2.71
C PRO A 324 -6.24 12.89 -3.56
N GLU A 325 -5.73 11.70 -3.84
CA GLU A 325 -6.34 10.66 -4.65
C GLU A 325 -7.35 9.78 -3.91
N SER A 326 -7.38 9.79 -2.57
CA SER A 326 -8.28 8.90 -1.81
C SER A 326 -9.75 9.15 -2.12
N LYS A 327 -10.14 10.42 -2.27
CA LYS A 327 -11.52 10.79 -2.56
C LYS A 327 -11.98 10.30 -3.94
N SER A 328 -11.13 10.43 -4.96
CA SER A 328 -11.45 9.93 -6.31
C SER A 328 -11.42 8.41 -6.36
N ALA A 329 -10.49 7.75 -5.65
CA ALA A 329 -10.43 6.30 -5.56
C ALA A 329 -11.69 5.71 -4.91
N ILE A 330 -12.16 6.28 -3.80
CA ILE A 330 -13.40 5.85 -3.12
C ILE A 330 -14.62 6.08 -4.02
N ALA A 331 -14.68 7.22 -4.71
CA ALA A 331 -15.76 7.48 -5.65
C ALA A 331 -15.82 6.45 -6.79
N GLU A 332 -14.66 6.00 -7.29
CA GLU A 332 -14.60 4.95 -8.32
C GLU A 332 -15.00 3.58 -7.77
N LEU A 333 -14.59 3.25 -6.54
CA LEU A 333 -15.06 2.03 -5.84
C LEU A 333 -16.59 2.02 -5.70
N HIS A 334 -17.19 3.16 -5.37
CA HIS A 334 -18.65 3.28 -5.28
C HIS A 334 -19.34 3.08 -6.63
N ARG A 335 -18.75 3.56 -7.74
CA ARG A 335 -19.26 3.30 -9.09
C ARG A 335 -19.22 1.82 -9.46
N LEU A 336 -18.23 1.09 -8.96
CA LEU A 336 -18.14 -0.37 -9.08
C LEU A 336 -19.11 -1.11 -8.14
N GLY A 337 -19.89 -0.39 -7.32
CA GLY A 337 -20.83 -0.97 -6.36
C GLY A 337 -20.17 -1.52 -5.09
N ILE A 338 -18.91 -1.15 -4.83
CA ILE A 338 -18.16 -1.58 -3.64
C ILE A 338 -18.43 -0.59 -2.51
N LYS A 339 -18.88 -1.10 -1.36
CA LYS A 339 -19.04 -0.29 -0.14
C LYS A 339 -17.71 -0.14 0.59
N VAL A 340 -17.42 1.06 1.08
CA VAL A 340 -16.16 1.35 1.79
C VAL A 340 -16.43 1.57 3.28
N ILE A 341 -15.71 0.82 4.12
CA ILE A 341 -15.80 0.89 5.58
C ILE A 341 -14.43 1.28 6.13
N MET A 342 -14.34 2.37 6.89
CA MET A 342 -13.10 2.73 7.58
C MET A 342 -13.02 2.10 8.95
N ALA A 343 -11.92 1.41 9.26
CA ALA A 343 -11.66 0.82 10.57
C ALA A 343 -10.39 1.44 11.18
N THR A 344 -10.53 2.20 12.27
CA THR A 344 -9.43 2.98 12.87
C THR A 344 -9.42 2.94 14.39
N GLY A 345 -8.23 2.94 15.00
CA GLY A 345 -8.06 3.08 16.45
C GLY A 345 -8.25 4.51 16.97
N ASP A 346 -8.40 5.49 16.07
CA ASP A 346 -8.63 6.88 16.41
C ASP A 346 -10.00 7.11 17.07
N GLN A 347 -10.11 8.24 17.77
CA GLN A 347 -11.37 8.72 18.33
C GLN A 347 -12.42 8.92 17.25
N ARG A 348 -13.68 8.61 17.59
CA ARG A 348 -14.81 8.67 16.66
C ARG A 348 -14.96 10.01 15.92
N GLN A 349 -14.77 11.12 16.63
CA GLN A 349 -14.91 12.46 16.04
C GLN A 349 -13.90 12.72 14.91
N ALA A 350 -12.65 12.29 15.07
CA ALA A 350 -11.61 12.44 14.04
C ALA A 350 -11.91 11.54 12.84
N ALA A 351 -12.34 10.31 13.10
CA ALA A 351 -12.74 9.35 12.08
C ALA A 351 -13.93 9.87 11.23
N GLU A 352 -14.96 10.44 11.86
CA GLU A 352 -16.12 11.01 11.17
C GLU A 352 -15.76 12.19 10.25
N ASN A 353 -14.79 13.00 10.64
CA ASN A 353 -14.29 14.10 9.80
C ASN A 353 -13.58 13.56 8.55
N ILE A 354 -12.67 12.60 8.71
CA ILE A 354 -11.96 11.97 7.59
C ILE A 354 -12.93 11.24 6.65
N ALA A 355 -13.89 10.50 7.21
CA ALA A 355 -14.90 9.80 6.43
C ALA A 355 -15.74 10.74 5.55
N LYS A 356 -16.14 11.90 6.07
CA LYS A 356 -16.87 12.92 5.29
C LYS A 356 -16.03 13.50 4.16
N LEU A 357 -14.75 13.74 4.40
CA LEU A 357 -13.83 14.29 3.39
C LEU A 357 -13.55 13.28 2.27
N ALA A 358 -13.31 12.03 2.64
CA ALA A 358 -12.97 10.94 1.73
C ALA A 358 -14.20 10.30 1.05
N GLY A 359 -15.40 10.47 1.62
CA GLY A 359 -16.66 9.94 1.09
C GLY A 359 -16.94 8.50 1.49
N ILE A 360 -16.67 8.13 2.75
CA ILE A 360 -16.76 6.75 3.26
C ILE A 360 -18.18 6.45 3.77
N ASP A 361 -18.68 5.22 3.54
CA ASP A 361 -20.04 4.82 3.90
C ASP A 361 -20.23 4.54 5.39
N GLN A 362 -19.27 3.83 6.01
CA GLN A 362 -19.37 3.35 7.39
C GLN A 362 -18.03 3.49 8.13
N ILE A 363 -18.10 3.69 9.44
CA ILE A 363 -16.94 3.96 10.29
C ILE A 363 -17.02 3.04 11.51
N GLU A 364 -15.92 2.33 11.75
CA GLU A 364 -15.65 1.60 12.98
C GLU A 364 -14.42 2.27 13.63
N ALA A 365 -14.68 3.11 14.62
CA ALA A 365 -13.66 3.90 15.32
C ALA A 365 -13.30 3.27 16.67
N GLU A 366 -12.17 3.67 17.24
CA GLU A 366 -11.65 3.17 18.52
C GLU A 366 -11.46 1.64 18.54
N VAL A 367 -11.16 1.04 17.38
CA VAL A 367 -10.99 -0.41 17.23
C VAL A 367 -9.54 -0.85 17.45
N LEU A 368 -9.35 -1.94 18.18
CA LEU A 368 -8.08 -2.63 18.32
C LEU A 368 -7.83 -3.57 17.12
N PRO A 369 -6.59 -4.04 16.88
CA PRO A 369 -6.31 -4.97 15.77
C PRO A 369 -7.17 -6.24 15.78
N LYS A 370 -7.53 -6.76 16.96
CA LYS A 370 -8.44 -7.91 17.11
C LYS A 370 -9.85 -7.57 16.60
N ASP A 371 -10.33 -6.37 16.88
CA ASP A 371 -11.67 -5.92 16.49
C ASP A 371 -11.78 -5.74 14.97
N LYS A 372 -10.69 -5.34 14.29
CA LYS A 372 -10.64 -5.29 12.81
C LYS A 372 -10.86 -6.67 12.19
N ARG A 373 -10.27 -7.72 12.77
CA ARG A 373 -10.49 -9.10 12.34
C ARG A 373 -11.93 -9.54 12.59
N ASP A 374 -12.48 -9.22 13.75
CA ASP A 374 -13.85 -9.58 14.10
C ASP A 374 -14.87 -8.89 13.20
N LEU A 375 -14.60 -7.65 12.78
CA LEU A 375 -15.36 -6.93 11.76
C LEU A 375 -15.36 -7.65 10.42
N VAL A 376 -14.20 -8.12 9.94
CA VAL A 376 -14.10 -8.93 8.71
C VAL A 376 -14.98 -10.17 8.82
N ILE A 377 -14.87 -10.92 9.93
CA ILE A 377 -15.65 -12.15 10.15
C ILE A 377 -17.14 -11.85 10.20
N LYS A 378 -17.55 -10.78 10.88
CA LYS A 378 -18.95 -10.34 10.96
C LYS A 378 -19.52 -10.06 9.57
N LEU A 379 -18.82 -9.28 8.76
CA LEU A 379 -19.27 -8.93 7.41
C LEU A 379 -19.30 -10.14 6.47
N GLN A 380 -18.35 -11.07 6.62
CA GLN A 380 -18.37 -12.34 5.88
C GLN A 380 -19.58 -13.21 6.27
N LYS A 381 -19.97 -13.26 7.55
CA LYS A 381 -21.19 -13.96 8.00
C LYS A 381 -22.47 -13.35 7.45
N GLU A 382 -22.47 -12.06 7.14
CA GLU A 382 -23.57 -11.37 6.43
C GLU A 382 -23.61 -11.71 4.93
N GLY A 383 -22.71 -12.57 4.43
CA GLY A 383 -22.62 -12.96 3.02
C GLY A 383 -21.86 -11.97 2.14
N ARG A 384 -21.16 -11.00 2.73
CA ARG A 384 -20.34 -10.04 1.98
C ARG A 384 -19.00 -10.65 1.58
N VAL A 385 -18.49 -10.24 0.42
CA VAL A 385 -17.13 -10.58 -0.02
C VAL A 385 -16.24 -9.39 0.32
N VAL A 386 -15.43 -9.58 1.35
CA VAL A 386 -14.70 -8.51 2.03
C VAL A 386 -13.23 -8.53 1.62
N ALA A 387 -12.69 -7.37 1.28
CA ALA A 387 -11.26 -7.11 1.27
C ALA A 387 -10.87 -6.10 2.34
N MET A 388 -9.62 -6.15 2.78
CA MET A 388 -9.05 -5.18 3.70
C MET A 388 -7.78 -4.59 3.08
N ALA A 389 -7.69 -3.25 3.09
CA ALA A 389 -6.49 -2.51 2.70
C ALA A 389 -5.91 -1.81 3.94
N GLY A 390 -4.62 -1.96 4.15
CA GLY A 390 -3.88 -1.40 5.27
C GLY A 390 -2.38 -1.37 4.95
N ASP A 391 -1.63 -0.56 5.68
CA ASP A 391 -0.17 -0.45 5.60
C ASP A 391 0.55 -1.28 6.70
N GLY A 392 -0.20 -1.86 7.65
CA GLY A 392 0.33 -2.64 8.78
C GLY A 392 -0.55 -3.80 9.25
#